data_AF-A0A1H1VSR2-F1
#
_entry.id   AF-A0A1H1VSR2-F1
#
_cell.length_a   1.000
_cell.length_b   1.000
_cell.length_c   1.000
_cell.angle_alpha   90.00
_cell.angle_beta   90.00
_cell.angle_gamma   90.00
#
_symmetry.space_group_name_H-M   'P 1'
#
loop_
_entity.id
_entity.type
_entity.pdbx_description
1 polymer ?
#
loop_
_entity_poly.entity_id
_entity_poly.type
_entity_poly.pdbx_seq_one_letter_code
_entity_poly.pdbx_strand_id
1 'polypeptide(L)' 'MPVGRLTLAGRVEAGDRAVELARPVFLRAGETIQVDGDFVRVRGADGSVMSYPGEGFWLC' A
#
# COMPACT_ATOMS: atom_id res chain seq x y z
N MET A 1 -17.87 14.03 13.41
CA MET A 1 -16.58 13.31 13.24
C MET A 1 -16.19 13.43 11.77
N PRO A 2 -14.96 13.84 11.42
CA PRO A 2 -14.55 13.86 10.02
C PRO A 2 -14.50 12.41 9.50
N VAL A 3 -15.29 12.11 8.47
CA VAL A 3 -15.23 10.84 7.77
C VAL A 3 -14.03 10.92 6.83
N GLY A 4 -12.91 10.33 7.22
CA GLY A 4 -11.74 10.22 6.35
C GLY A 4 -12.03 9.26 5.19
N ARG A 5 -11.58 9.60 3.97
CA ARG A 5 -11.68 8.70 2.82
C ARG A 5 -10.76 7.50 3.06
N LEU A 6 -11.36 6.31 3.10
CA LEU A 6 -10.65 5.03 3.13
C LEU A 6 -10.64 4.44 1.73
N THR A 7 -9.47 3.99 1.28
CA THR A 7 -9.31 3.28 0.01
C THR A 7 -8.97 1.83 0.33
N LEU A 8 -9.78 0.90 -0.18
CA LEU A 8 -9.45 -0.52 -0.11
C LEU A 8 -8.55 -0.86 -1.30
N ALA A 9 -7.29 -1.23 -1.03
CA ALA A 9 -6.33 -1.60 -2.06
C ALA A 9 -6.01 -3.09 -1.99
N GLY A 10 -6.26 -3.81 -3.07
CA GLY A 10 -5.79 -5.19 -3.29
C GLY A 10 -4.51 -5.27 -4.12
N ARG A 11 -4.20 -4.21 -4.88
CA ARG A 11 -3.01 -4.09 -5.72
C ARG A 11 -2.45 -2.68 -5.58
N VAL A 12 -1.13 -2.58 -5.51
CA VAL A 12 -0.41 -1.30 -5.47
C VAL A 12 0.56 -1.27 -6.63
N GLU A 13 0.50 -0.21 -7.42
CA GLU A 13 1.37 0.02 -8.58
C GLU A 13 2.32 1.18 -8.27
N ALA A 14 3.60 0.99 -8.59
CA ALA A 14 4.66 1.97 -8.41
C ALA A 14 5.61 1.90 -9.60
N GLY A 15 5.39 2.78 -10.59
CA GLY A 15 6.18 2.82 -11.82
C GLY A 15 5.92 1.58 -12.69
N ASP A 16 6.98 0.84 -12.98
CA ASP A 16 7.00 -0.40 -13.76
C ASP A 16 6.80 -1.65 -12.90
N ARG A 17 6.41 -1.49 -11.63
CA ARG A 17 6.18 -2.61 -10.70
C ARG A 17 4.80 -2.54 -10.09
N ALA A 18 4.21 -3.70 -9.85
CA ALA A 18 3.01 -3.86 -9.04
C ALA A 18 3.23 -4.92 -7.96
N VAL A 19 2.48 -4.79 -6.87
CA VAL A 19 2.37 -5.80 -5.82
C VAL A 19 0.89 -6.11 -5.61
N GLU A 20 0.51 -7.37 -5.77
CA GLU A 20 -0.79 -7.88 -5.34
C GLU A 20 -0.71 -8.32 -3.89
N LEU A 21 -1.56 -7.73 -3.04
CA LEU A 21 -1.55 -7.97 -1.61
C LEU A 21 -2.28 -9.28 -1.31
N ALA A 22 -1.70 -10.11 -0.43
CA ALA A 22 -2.33 -11.35 0.01
C ALA A 22 -3.69 -11.11 0.70
N ARG A 23 -3.88 -9.92 1.27
CA ARG A 23 -5.15 -9.42 1.81
C ARG A 23 -5.29 -7.93 1.47
N PRO A 24 -6.47 -7.46 1.02
CA PRO A 24 -6.70 -6.05 0.79
C PRO A 24 -6.45 -5.22 2.06
N VAL A 25 -5.83 -4.06 1.90
CA VAL A 25 -5.52 -3.14 3.00
C VAL A 25 -6.33 -1.86 2.88
N PHE A 26 -6.71 -1.30 4.03
CA PHE A 26 -7.36 0.01 4.08
C PHE A 26 -6.31 1.10 4.20
N LEU A 27 -6.27 1.96 3.20
CA LEU A 27 -5.39 3.12 3.14
C LEU A 27 -6.15 4.38 3.47
N ARG A 28 -5.54 5.24 4.28
CA ARG A 28 -6.07 6.54 4.69
C ARG A 28 -5.45 7.65 3.86
N ALA A 29 -6.21 8.71 3.66
CA ALA A 29 -5.67 9.93 3.06
C ALA A 29 -4.48 10.45 3.89
N GLY A 30 -3.36 10.74 3.22
CA GLY A 30 -2.12 11.22 3.84
C GLY A 30 -1.12 10.12 4.19
N GLU A 31 -1.48 8.83 4.04
CA GLU A 31 -0.51 7.75 4.13
C GLU A 31 0.41 7.72 2.90
N THR A 32 1.69 7.49 3.14
CA THR A 32 2.67 7.30 2.06
C THR A 32 2.88 5.82 1.83
N ILE A 33 2.86 5.40 0.57
CA ILE A 33 2.97 3.99 0.18
C ILE A 33 4.29 3.80 -0.56
N GLN A 34 5.02 2.75 -0.21
CA GLN A 34 6.24 2.34 -0.87
C GLN A 34 6.18 0.85 -1.20
N VAL A 35 6.60 0.50 -2.40
CA VAL A 35 6.81 -0.89 -2.80
C VAL A 35 8.28 -1.23 -2.55
N ASP A 36 8.54 -2.29 -1.78
CA ASP A 36 9.87 -2.82 -1.51
C ASP A 36 9.87 -4.33 -1.76
N GLY A 37 10.34 -4.73 -2.94
CA GLY A 37 10.28 -6.12 -3.37
C GLY A 37 8.83 -6.62 -3.45
N ASP A 38 8.53 -7.63 -2.63
CA ASP A 38 7.21 -8.27 -2.53
C ASP A 38 6.39 -7.71 -1.35
N PHE A 39 6.80 -6.57 -0.81
CA PHE A 39 6.13 -5.92 0.31
C PHE A 39 5.62 -4.53 -0.08
N VAL A 40 4.45 -4.20 0.43
CA VAL A 40 3.95 -2.83 0.47
C VAL A 40 4.16 -2.28 1.86
N ARG A 41 4.92 -1.20 1.97
CA ARG A 41 5.09 -0.43 3.21
C ARG A 41 4.18 0.78 3.18
N VAL A 42 3.37 0.93 4.21
CA VAL A 42 2.49 2.08 4.41
C VAL A 42 3.00 2.86 5.61
N ARG A 43 3.34 4.12 5.38
CA ARG A 43 3.74 5.05 6.44
C ARG A 43 2.59 5.97 6.78
N GLY A 44 2.14 5.88 8.04
CA GLY A 44 1.14 6.75 8.63
C GLY A 44 1.64 8.19 8.80
N ALA A 45 0.70 9.12 8.91
CA ALA A 45 1.00 10.54 9.19
C ALA A 45 1.63 10.74 10.59
N ASP A 46 1.43 9.79 11.51
CA ASP A 46 2.07 9.72 12.83
C ASP A 46 3.50 9.16 12.78
N GLY A 47 3.98 8.78 11.60
CA GLY A 47 5.29 8.17 11.40
C GLY A 47 5.31 6.66 11.64
N SER A 48 4.19 6.04 12.01
CA SER A 48 4.08 4.57 12.08
C SER A 48 4.33 3.95 10.70
N VAL A 49 4.96 2.78 10.67
CA VAL A 49 5.22 2.05 9.41
C VAL A 49 4.67 0.65 9.55
N MET A 50 3.74 0.31 8.67
CA MET A 50 3.16 -1.02 8.54
C MET A 50 3.68 -1.67 7.26
N SER A 51 4.00 -2.95 7.32
CA SER A 51 4.43 -3.73 6.15
C SER A 51 3.43 -4.82 5.86
N TYR A 52 3.02 -4.92 4.61
CA TYR A 52 2.06 -5.89 4.13
C TYR A 52 2.72 -6.77 3.07
N PRO A 53 2.75 -8.10 3.27
CA PRO A 53 3.28 -9.01 2.28
C PRO A 53 2.32 -9.11 1.08
N GLY A 54 2.89 -9.29 -0.10
CA GLY A 54 2.19 -9.54 -1.34
C GLY A 54 3.06 -10.32 -2.32
N GLU A 55 2.64 -10.33 -3.57
CA GLU A 55 3.37 -10.91 -4.68
C GLU A 55 3.73 -9.78 -5.66
N GLY A 56 5.03 -9.50 -5.79
CA GLY A 56 5.54 -8.45 -6.65
C GLY A 56 5.79 -8.95 -8.07
N PHE A 57 5.36 -8.17 -9.06
CA PHE A 57 5.62 -8.45 -10.47
C PHE A 57 5.90 -7.17 -11.24
N TRP A 58 6.60 -7.31 -12.37
CA TRP A 58 6.90 -6.22 -13.28
C TRP A 58 5.74 -6.00 -14.25
N LEU A 59 5.39 -4.74 -14.47
CA LEU A 59 4.43 -4.29 -15.48
C LEU A 59 5.22 -4.10 -16.77
N CYS A 60 5.27 -5.16 -17.57
CA CYS A 60 5.89 -5.20 -18.89
C CYS A 60 5.18 -4.28 -19.90
#